data_AF-K9SWY0-F1
#
_entry.id   AF-K9SWY0-F1
#
_cell.length_a   1.000
_cell.length_b   1.000
_cell.length_c   1.000
_cell.angle_alpha   90.00
_cell.angle_beta   90.00
_cell.angle_gamma   90.00
#
_symmetry.space_group_name_H-M   'P 1'
#
loop_
_entity.id
_entity.type
_entity.pdbx_description
1 polymer ?
#
loop_
_entity_poly.entity_id
_entity_poly.type
_entity_poly.pdbx_seq_one_letter_code
_entity_poly.pdbx_strand_id
1 'polypeptide(L)'
;MKKIIYLMYSDNEQLKLWMQYLSSPDLELVVVEPVNDLVQLLEQLPIDNLPSLILLDMSIQCPNSNLLQASKVGRWVKENQLSIKIILQTVRSEAEVTTVEQRWAEKQGAYCLLPMLSPKTANSQVSQIYEHLNLVIPESISGKIVDSIPDMGTEEDLDHEKLLIRVKEFYATINKFQGLLQVNKQTMDTYAASKQIRTHLSGLDNAIQDCISAISLDIQREKRRKLGEKFARLNRNSTGIRSVPTGINSGRSALIDFMVE
;
A
#
# COMPACT_ATOMS: atom_id res chain seq x y z
N MET A 1 -29.60 -13.36 -10.31
CA MET A 1 -28.86 -12.65 -11.37
C MET A 1 -27.57 -12.15 -10.75
N LYS A 2 -26.43 -12.32 -11.42
CA LYS A 2 -25.14 -11.86 -10.88
C LYS A 2 -25.12 -10.34 -10.74
N LYS A 3 -24.42 -9.82 -9.73
CA LYS A 3 -24.17 -8.38 -9.60
C LYS A 3 -22.89 -8.03 -10.35
N ILE A 4 -23.00 -7.09 -11.27
CA ILE A 4 -21.86 -6.60 -12.05
C ILE A 4 -21.15 -5.51 -11.24
N ILE A 5 -19.83 -5.64 -11.07
CA ILE A 5 -18.96 -4.66 -10.40
C ILE A 5 -17.91 -4.21 -11.41
N TYR A 6 -17.82 -2.90 -11.61
CA TYR A 6 -16.76 -2.30 -12.41
C TYR A 6 -15.60 -1.89 -11.51
N LEU A 7 -14.37 -2.28 -11.89
CA LEU A 7 -13.13 -2.00 -11.17
C LEU A 7 -12.24 -1.14 -12.04
N MET A 8 -11.86 0.04 -11.57
CA MET A 8 -10.97 0.96 -12.30
C MET A 8 -9.90 1.49 -11.35
N TYR A 9 -8.66 1.06 -11.57
CA TYR A 9 -7.53 1.29 -10.68
C TYR A 9 -6.26 1.63 -11.48
N SER A 10 -5.51 2.63 -11.01
CA SER A 10 -4.18 2.92 -11.55
C SER A 10 -3.12 1.97 -11.01
N ASP A 11 -3.31 1.46 -9.79
CA ASP A 11 -2.43 0.47 -9.17
C ASP A 11 -2.91 -0.97 -9.48
N ASN A 12 -2.10 -1.69 -10.25
CA ASN A 12 -2.34 -3.08 -10.62
C ASN A 12 -2.31 -4.05 -9.43
N GLU A 13 -1.58 -3.74 -8.35
CA GLU A 13 -1.57 -4.58 -7.14
C GLU A 13 -2.89 -4.47 -6.40
N GLN A 14 -3.41 -3.25 -6.21
CA GLN A 14 -4.73 -3.02 -5.63
C GLN A 14 -5.84 -3.67 -6.44
N LEU A 15 -5.78 -3.56 -7.77
CA LEU A 15 -6.72 -4.24 -8.65
C LEU A 15 -6.71 -5.77 -8.42
N LYS A 16 -5.53 -6.37 -8.37
CA LYS A 16 -5.38 -7.83 -8.13
C LYS A 16 -5.94 -8.25 -6.78
N LEU A 17 -5.69 -7.46 -5.72
CA LEU A 17 -6.25 -7.74 -4.40
C LEU A 17 -7.78 -7.72 -4.44
N TRP A 18 -8.39 -6.70 -5.04
CA TRP A 18 -9.85 -6.66 -5.18
C TRP A 18 -10.41 -7.84 -5.96
N MET A 19 -9.78 -8.19 -7.08
CA MET A 19 -10.16 -9.35 -7.86
C MET A 19 -10.08 -10.63 -7.03
N GLN A 20 -9.05 -10.79 -6.20
CA GLN A 20 -8.89 -11.93 -5.32
C GLN A 20 -9.99 -12.01 -4.24
N TYR A 21 -10.26 -10.90 -3.55
CA TYR A 21 -11.20 -10.87 -2.42
C TYR A 21 -12.67 -10.80 -2.83
N LEU A 22 -12.99 -10.36 -4.04
CA LEU A 22 -14.37 -10.29 -4.56
C LEU A 22 -14.73 -11.43 -5.51
N SER A 23 -13.78 -12.29 -5.88
CA SER A 23 -14.05 -13.42 -6.79
C SER A 23 -15.05 -14.40 -6.16
N SER A 24 -16.30 -14.34 -6.61
CA SER A 24 -17.40 -15.21 -6.19
C SER A 24 -18.35 -15.54 -7.33
N PRO A 25 -19.15 -16.61 -7.22
CA PRO A 25 -20.14 -16.96 -8.24
C PRO A 25 -21.22 -15.89 -8.46
N ASP A 26 -21.55 -15.12 -7.43
CA ASP A 26 -22.62 -14.11 -7.45
C ASP A 26 -22.21 -12.76 -8.03
N LEU A 27 -20.90 -12.56 -8.21
CA LEU A 27 -20.31 -11.33 -8.73
C LEU A 27 -19.72 -11.54 -10.12
N GLU A 28 -19.91 -10.55 -10.97
CA GLU A 28 -19.19 -10.42 -12.24
C GLU A 28 -18.28 -9.20 -12.14
N LEU A 29 -16.98 -9.41 -12.20
CA LEU A 29 -15.98 -8.36 -12.05
C LEU A 29 -15.51 -7.92 -13.45
N VAL A 30 -15.74 -6.66 -13.78
CA VAL A 30 -15.33 -6.06 -15.06
C VAL A 30 -14.23 -5.04 -14.78
N VAL A 31 -13.05 -5.31 -15.31
CA VAL A 31 -11.91 -4.39 -15.21
C VAL A 31 -11.99 -3.36 -16.32
N VAL A 32 -11.93 -2.08 -15.95
CA VAL A 32 -11.87 -0.95 -16.89
C VAL A 32 -10.51 -0.29 -16.77
N GLU A 33 -9.79 -0.19 -17.88
CA GLU A 33 -8.48 0.46 -17.88
C GLU A 33 -8.60 1.97 -17.63
N PRO A 34 -7.68 2.58 -16.85
CA PRO A 34 -7.68 4.02 -16.55
C PRO A 34 -7.68 4.95 -17.76
N VAL A 35 -7.21 4.46 -18.91
CA VAL A 35 -7.13 5.21 -20.18
C VAL A 35 -8.50 5.41 -20.85
N ASN A 36 -9.53 4.69 -20.40
CA ASN A 36 -10.87 4.77 -20.97
C ASN A 36 -11.74 5.79 -20.24
N ASP A 37 -12.68 6.39 -20.95
CA ASP A 37 -13.69 7.25 -20.36
C ASP A 37 -14.86 6.40 -19.85
N LEU A 38 -14.96 6.26 -18.52
CA LEU A 38 -15.92 5.33 -17.91
C LEU A 38 -17.38 5.73 -18.21
N VAL A 39 -17.69 7.03 -18.30
CA VAL A 39 -19.05 7.47 -18.65
C VAL A 39 -19.39 7.09 -20.10
N GLN A 40 -18.48 7.32 -21.04
CA GLN A 40 -18.72 6.94 -22.45
C GLN A 40 -18.91 5.42 -22.61
N LEU A 41 -18.20 4.62 -21.83
CA LEU A 41 -18.39 3.16 -21.82
C LEU A 41 -19.77 2.79 -21.27
N LEU A 42 -20.20 3.40 -20.15
CA LEU A 42 -21.49 3.11 -19.52
C LEU A 42 -22.68 3.53 -20.39
N GLU A 43 -22.57 4.64 -21.13
CA GLU A 43 -23.61 5.12 -22.05
C GLU A 43 -23.85 4.18 -23.24
N GLN A 44 -22.90 3.32 -23.58
CA GLN A 44 -23.02 2.34 -24.66
C GLN A 44 -23.73 1.05 -24.22
N LEU A 45 -23.96 0.88 -22.91
CA LEU A 45 -24.57 -0.34 -22.38
C LEU A 45 -26.10 -0.22 -22.31
N PRO A 46 -26.83 -1.32 -22.58
CA PRO A 46 -28.23 -1.41 -22.20
C PRO A 46 -28.40 -1.18 -20.70
N ILE A 47 -29.52 -0.57 -20.29
CA ILE A 47 -29.82 -0.27 -18.88
C ILE A 47 -29.72 -1.54 -18.01
N ASP A 48 -30.18 -2.68 -18.50
CA ASP A 48 -30.15 -3.97 -17.79
C ASP A 48 -28.73 -4.54 -17.60
N ASN A 49 -27.75 -4.01 -18.31
CA ASN A 49 -26.35 -4.41 -18.25
C ASN A 49 -25.47 -3.42 -17.47
N LEU A 50 -26.06 -2.37 -16.87
CA LEU A 50 -25.31 -1.43 -16.06
C LEU A 50 -24.77 -2.09 -14.77
N PRO A 51 -23.60 -1.67 -14.28
CA PRO A 51 -23.04 -2.22 -13.05
C PRO A 51 -23.92 -1.89 -11.84
N SER A 52 -24.02 -2.83 -10.90
CA SER A 52 -24.63 -2.54 -9.60
C SER A 52 -23.71 -1.71 -8.71
N LEU A 53 -22.40 -1.79 -8.93
CA LEU A 53 -21.38 -1.07 -8.18
C LEU A 53 -20.20 -0.68 -9.09
N ILE A 54 -19.69 0.53 -8.91
CA ILE A 54 -18.41 0.98 -9.46
C ILE A 54 -17.46 1.18 -8.29
N LEU A 55 -16.31 0.51 -8.35
CA LEU A 55 -15.23 0.67 -7.40
C LEU A 55 -14.04 1.32 -8.14
N LEU A 56 -13.74 2.56 -7.73
CA LEU A 56 -12.90 3.48 -8.49
C LEU A 56 -11.80 4.09 -7.62
N ASP A 57 -10.56 4.03 -8.10
CA ASP A 57 -9.46 4.81 -7.55
C ASP A 57 -9.73 6.31 -7.75
N MET A 58 -9.75 7.05 -6.63
CA MET A 58 -10.14 8.46 -6.61
C MET A 58 -9.16 9.38 -7.36
N SER A 59 -7.94 8.92 -7.63
CA SER A 59 -6.89 9.70 -8.28
C SER A 59 -6.95 9.69 -9.81
N ILE A 60 -7.79 8.83 -10.39
CA ILE A 60 -7.86 8.65 -11.84
C ILE A 60 -8.50 9.88 -12.51
N GLN A 61 -7.81 10.40 -13.51
CA GLN A 61 -8.28 11.49 -14.37
C GLN A 61 -9.02 10.96 -15.60
N CYS A 62 -9.94 11.76 -16.13
CA CYS A 62 -10.60 11.49 -17.40
C CYS A 62 -9.59 11.60 -18.54
N PRO A 63 -9.73 10.81 -19.61
CA PRO A 63 -8.87 10.94 -20.78
C PRO A 63 -8.96 12.36 -21.35
N ASN A 64 -7.82 12.94 -21.70
CA ASN A 64 -7.72 14.28 -22.30
C ASN A 64 -8.26 15.43 -21.43
N SER A 65 -8.40 15.23 -20.11
CA SER A 65 -8.89 16.26 -19.19
C SER A 65 -8.26 16.15 -17.81
N ASN A 66 -8.17 17.28 -17.11
CA ASN A 66 -7.71 17.32 -15.71
C ASN A 66 -8.83 16.99 -14.71
N LEU A 67 -10.04 16.68 -15.18
CA LEU A 67 -11.16 16.28 -14.33
C LEU A 67 -10.99 14.84 -13.84
N LEU A 68 -11.35 14.58 -12.58
CA LEU A 68 -11.33 13.23 -12.02
C LEU A 68 -12.51 12.40 -12.57
N GLN A 69 -12.24 11.12 -12.86
CA GLN A 69 -13.28 10.15 -13.24
C GLN A 69 -14.38 10.09 -12.17
N ALA A 70 -14.01 10.13 -10.89
CA ALA A 70 -14.96 10.11 -9.78
C ALA A 70 -16.00 11.24 -9.88
N SER A 71 -15.56 12.45 -10.22
CA SER A 71 -16.46 13.60 -10.42
C SER A 71 -17.36 13.44 -11.64
N LYS A 72 -16.81 12.92 -12.74
CA LYS A 72 -17.56 12.76 -14.00
C LYS A 72 -18.63 11.66 -13.86
N VAL A 73 -18.24 10.49 -13.37
CA VAL A 73 -19.12 9.33 -13.17
C VAL A 73 -20.21 9.64 -12.16
N GLY A 74 -19.85 10.23 -11.03
CA GLY A 74 -20.82 10.53 -9.98
C GLY A 74 -21.86 11.58 -10.38
N ARG A 75 -21.45 12.60 -11.15
CA ARG A 75 -22.40 13.54 -11.77
C ARG A 75 -23.34 12.82 -12.73
N TRP A 76 -22.80 12.01 -13.64
CA TRP A 76 -23.57 11.27 -14.63
C TRP A 76 -24.60 10.31 -13.99
N VAL A 77 -24.19 9.54 -12.96
CA VAL A 77 -25.10 8.66 -12.22
C VAL A 77 -26.25 9.44 -11.59
N LYS A 78 -25.96 10.61 -10.99
CA LYS A 78 -26.97 11.46 -10.35
C LYS A 78 -27.94 12.07 -11.35
N GLU A 79 -27.42 12.60 -12.47
CA GLU A 79 -28.24 13.24 -13.52
C GLU A 79 -29.20 12.24 -14.18
N ASN A 80 -28.77 10.99 -14.36
CA ASN A 80 -29.57 9.93 -14.96
C ASN A 80 -30.38 9.11 -13.93
N GLN A 81 -30.36 9.48 -12.65
CA GLN A 81 -31.07 8.81 -11.55
C GLN A 81 -30.83 7.29 -11.49
N LEU A 82 -29.59 6.88 -11.75
CA LEU A 82 -29.23 5.46 -11.81
C LEU A 82 -29.05 4.90 -10.39
N SER A 83 -29.38 3.62 -10.23
CA SER A 83 -29.21 2.89 -8.95
C SER A 83 -27.78 2.39 -8.70
N ILE A 84 -26.83 2.79 -9.56
CA ILE A 84 -25.42 2.40 -9.48
C ILE A 84 -24.81 2.97 -8.20
N LYS A 85 -24.25 2.09 -7.36
CA LYS A 85 -23.45 2.53 -6.21
C LYS A 85 -22.04 2.87 -6.66
N ILE A 86 -21.46 3.91 -6.09
CA ILE A 86 -20.06 4.29 -6.35
C ILE A 86 -19.31 4.22 -5.03
N ILE A 87 -18.20 3.48 -5.00
CA ILE A 87 -17.26 3.49 -3.89
C ILE A 87 -15.93 3.99 -4.43
N LEU A 88 -15.35 4.97 -3.75
CA LEU A 88 -14.03 5.46 -4.08
C LEU A 88 -12.99 4.80 -3.18
N GLN A 89 -11.80 4.57 -3.71
CA GLN A 89 -10.64 4.16 -2.93
C GLN A 89 -9.54 5.21 -2.99
N THR A 90 -8.88 5.45 -1.86
CA THR A 90 -7.63 6.22 -1.77
C THR A 90 -6.41 5.32 -1.60
N VAL A 91 -5.22 5.84 -1.94
CA VAL A 91 -3.92 5.18 -1.67
C VAL A 91 -3.48 5.28 -0.21
N ARG A 92 -4.20 6.10 0.58
CA ARG A 92 -3.90 6.32 2.01
C ARG A 92 -4.34 5.13 2.86
N SER A 93 -3.58 4.85 3.92
CA SER A 93 -4.02 3.88 4.93
C SER A 93 -5.19 4.42 5.75
N GLU A 94 -5.89 3.54 6.48
CA GLU A 94 -7.09 3.90 7.26
C GLU A 94 -6.87 5.07 8.23
N ALA A 95 -5.72 5.11 8.91
CA ALA A 95 -5.38 6.18 9.85
C ALA A 95 -5.08 7.53 9.18
N GLU A 96 -4.85 7.55 7.86
CA GLU A 96 -4.47 8.73 7.09
C GLU A 96 -5.63 9.31 6.29
N VAL A 97 -6.76 8.61 6.19
CA VAL A 97 -7.94 9.12 5.49
C VAL A 97 -8.53 10.28 6.27
N THR A 98 -8.57 11.45 5.64
CA THR A 98 -9.09 12.66 6.29
C THR A 98 -10.60 12.80 6.13
N THR A 99 -11.24 13.50 7.07
CA THR A 99 -12.66 13.85 6.97
C THR A 99 -12.97 14.75 5.77
N VAL A 100 -11.98 15.51 5.29
CA VAL A 100 -12.10 16.35 4.09
C VAL A 100 -12.24 15.49 2.84
N GLU A 101 -11.45 14.42 2.71
CA GLU A 101 -11.54 13.50 1.59
C GLU A 101 -12.85 12.71 1.60
N GLN A 102 -13.29 12.24 2.76
CA GLN A 102 -14.58 11.55 2.90
C GLN A 102 -15.72 12.45 2.43
N ARG A 103 -15.78 13.69 2.92
CA ARG A 103 -16.78 14.69 2.48
C ARG A 103 -16.66 15.03 1.00
N TRP A 104 -15.45 15.04 0.46
CA TRP A 104 -15.24 15.28 -0.97
C TRP A 104 -15.82 14.13 -1.80
N ALA A 105 -15.59 12.88 -1.40
CA ALA A 105 -16.10 11.69 -2.06
C ALA A 105 -17.64 11.66 -2.05
N GLU A 106 -18.26 11.90 -0.90
CA GLU A 106 -19.72 12.02 -0.77
C GLU A 106 -20.29 13.10 -1.70
N LYS A 107 -19.62 14.26 -1.79
CA LYS A 107 -20.03 15.34 -2.71
C LYS A 107 -19.92 14.95 -4.18
N GLN A 108 -19.05 14.00 -4.53
CA GLN A 108 -19.01 13.45 -5.89
C GLN A 108 -20.16 12.46 -6.13
N GLY A 109 -20.94 12.07 -5.13
CA GLY A 109 -21.99 11.05 -5.25
C GLY A 109 -21.50 9.64 -4.90
N ALA A 110 -20.30 9.51 -4.32
CA ALA A 110 -19.86 8.24 -3.76
C ALA A 110 -20.64 7.90 -2.50
N TYR A 111 -20.90 6.61 -2.30
CA TYR A 111 -21.48 6.08 -1.08
C TYR A 111 -20.50 6.16 0.09
N CYS A 112 -19.23 5.81 -0.15
CA CYS A 112 -18.15 5.95 0.82
C CYS A 112 -16.77 6.08 0.14
N LEU A 113 -15.78 6.41 0.95
CA LEU A 113 -14.36 6.40 0.60
C LEU A 113 -13.66 5.32 1.44
N LEU A 114 -13.05 4.35 0.77
CA LEU A 114 -12.26 3.29 1.39
C LEU A 114 -10.77 3.67 1.40
N PRO A 115 -10.04 3.34 2.49
CA PRO A 115 -8.59 3.38 2.47
C PRO A 115 -8.03 2.29 1.56
N MET A 116 -6.72 2.34 1.32
CA MET A 116 -6.00 1.31 0.58
C MET A 116 -6.31 -0.09 1.13
N LEU A 117 -6.60 -1.02 0.22
CA LEU A 117 -6.89 -2.39 0.60
C LEU A 117 -5.61 -3.06 1.12
N SER A 118 -5.70 -3.60 2.32
CA SER A 118 -4.61 -4.26 3.03
C SER A 118 -5.15 -5.48 3.78
N PRO A 119 -4.29 -6.41 4.23
CA PRO A 119 -4.74 -7.54 5.05
C PRO A 119 -5.54 -7.11 6.30
N LYS A 120 -5.18 -5.97 6.90
CA LYS A 120 -5.87 -5.42 8.08
C LYS A 120 -7.27 -4.89 7.77
N THR A 121 -7.46 -4.34 6.57
CA THR A 121 -8.72 -3.70 6.16
C THR A 121 -9.57 -4.58 5.25
N ALA A 122 -9.05 -5.69 4.74
CA ALA A 122 -9.73 -6.53 3.76
C ALA A 122 -11.08 -7.05 4.26
N ASN A 123 -11.13 -7.56 5.49
CA ASN A 123 -12.39 -8.10 6.04
C ASN A 123 -13.49 -7.05 6.09
N SER A 124 -13.21 -5.90 6.71
CA SER A 124 -14.19 -4.83 6.88
C SER A 124 -14.62 -4.23 5.54
N GLN A 125 -13.68 -4.01 4.62
CA GLN A 125 -14.00 -3.42 3.31
C GLN A 125 -14.77 -4.38 2.39
N VAL A 126 -14.39 -5.66 2.35
CA VAL A 126 -15.14 -6.67 1.58
C VAL A 126 -16.53 -6.82 2.15
N SER A 127 -16.67 -6.86 3.48
CA SER A 127 -17.98 -6.93 4.13
C SER A 127 -18.86 -5.75 3.75
N GLN A 128 -18.32 -4.52 3.74
CA GLN A 128 -19.04 -3.34 3.28
C GLN A 128 -19.52 -3.48 1.83
N ILE A 129 -18.69 -3.97 0.91
CA ILE A 129 -19.10 -4.18 -0.50
C ILE A 129 -20.25 -5.18 -0.60
N TYR A 130 -20.17 -6.32 0.10
CA TYR A 130 -21.23 -7.33 0.09
C TYR A 130 -22.53 -6.81 0.68
N GLU A 131 -22.46 -6.08 1.81
CA GLU A 131 -23.60 -5.41 2.41
C GLU A 131 -24.23 -4.42 1.43
N HIS A 132 -23.43 -3.61 0.74
CA HIS A 132 -23.92 -2.68 -0.28
C HIS A 132 -24.57 -3.37 -1.47
N LEU A 133 -24.19 -4.61 -1.78
CA LEU A 133 -24.83 -5.38 -2.85
C LEU A 133 -26.05 -6.17 -2.36
N ASN A 134 -26.37 -6.10 -1.07
CA ASN A 134 -27.35 -6.95 -0.38
C ASN A 134 -27.06 -8.44 -0.59
N LEU A 135 -25.80 -8.83 -0.47
CA LEU A 135 -25.31 -10.19 -0.62
C LEU A 135 -24.70 -10.71 0.68
N VAL A 136 -24.69 -12.02 0.83
CA VAL A 136 -23.98 -12.71 1.92
C VAL A 136 -22.58 -13.06 1.44
N ILE A 137 -21.58 -12.87 2.30
CA ILE A 137 -20.19 -13.23 1.98
C ILE A 137 -20.08 -14.76 1.90
N PRO A 138 -19.60 -15.33 0.78
CA PRO A 138 -19.36 -16.77 0.68
C PRO A 138 -18.29 -17.25 1.66
N GLU A 139 -18.47 -18.45 2.23
CA GLU A 139 -17.48 -19.07 3.14
C GLU A 139 -16.09 -19.20 2.49
N SER A 140 -16.05 -19.44 1.18
CA SER A 140 -14.81 -19.54 0.40
C SER A 140 -13.99 -18.25 0.34
N ILE A 141 -14.62 -17.09 0.57
CA ILE A 141 -13.95 -15.79 0.69
C ILE A 141 -13.63 -15.50 2.14
N SER A 142 -14.54 -15.83 3.06
CA SER A 142 -14.32 -15.68 4.50
C SER A 142 -13.03 -16.37 4.95
N GLY A 143 -12.79 -17.62 4.50
CA GLY A 143 -11.54 -18.34 4.76
C GLY A 143 -10.29 -17.64 4.20
N LYS A 144 -10.35 -17.11 2.97
CA LYS A 144 -9.22 -16.38 2.35
C LYS A 144 -8.88 -15.09 3.09
N ILE A 145 -9.88 -14.39 3.63
CA ILE A 145 -9.67 -13.18 4.42
C ILE A 145 -8.95 -13.53 5.73
N VAL A 146 -9.30 -14.66 6.35
CA VAL A 146 -8.66 -15.14 7.59
C VAL A 146 -7.26 -15.69 7.33
N ASP A 147 -7.04 -16.44 6.24
CA ASP A 147 -5.73 -16.97 5.86
C ASP A 147 -4.74 -15.89 5.36
N SER A 148 -5.26 -14.71 5.01
CA SER A 148 -4.45 -13.52 4.68
C SER A 148 -4.02 -12.74 5.91
N ILE A 149 -4.53 -13.08 7.09
CA ILE A 149 -3.93 -12.69 8.37
C ILE A 149 -2.79 -13.68 8.56
N PRO A 150 -1.51 -13.28 8.41
CA PRO A 150 -0.45 -14.13 8.89
C PRO A 150 -0.77 -14.41 10.35
N ASP A 151 -0.82 -15.69 10.69
CA ASP A 151 -0.77 -16.16 12.06
C ASP A 151 0.17 -15.23 12.84
N MET A 152 -0.32 -14.74 13.96
CA MET A 152 0.38 -13.82 14.86
C MET A 152 1.55 -14.58 15.52
N GLY A 153 2.51 -15.01 14.71
CA GLY A 153 3.88 -15.17 15.11
C GLY A 153 4.43 -13.77 15.33
N THR A 154 4.35 -13.32 16.59
CA THR A 154 5.31 -12.41 17.21
C THR A 154 5.87 -11.33 16.28
N GLU A 155 5.14 -10.22 16.15
CA GLU A 155 5.58 -8.82 16.29
C GLU A 155 7.06 -8.36 16.15
N GLU A 156 7.95 -9.07 15.45
CA GLU A 156 9.37 -8.68 15.31
C GLU A 156 9.89 -8.46 13.88
N ASP A 157 9.13 -8.78 12.83
CA ASP A 157 9.56 -8.52 11.44
C ASP A 157 8.86 -7.28 10.85
N LEU A 158 8.89 -6.17 11.59
CA LEU A 158 8.64 -4.86 11.02
C LEU A 158 9.74 -4.61 9.98
N ASP A 159 9.43 -4.80 8.71
CA ASP A 159 10.31 -4.65 7.54
C ASP A 159 11.21 -3.41 7.69
N HIS A 160 12.45 -3.63 8.15
CA HIS A 160 13.34 -2.56 8.63
C HIS A 160 13.64 -1.56 7.50
N GLU A 161 13.53 -2.00 6.24
CA GLU A 161 13.65 -1.15 5.06
C GLU A 161 12.46 -0.19 4.93
N LYS A 162 11.21 -0.63 5.22
CA LYS A 162 10.03 0.25 5.26
C LYS A 162 10.09 1.24 6.41
N LEU A 163 10.57 0.82 7.58
CA LEU A 163 10.79 1.73 8.71
C LEU A 163 11.84 2.79 8.35
N LEU A 164 12.95 2.39 7.73
CA LEU A 164 14.02 3.30 7.29
C LEU A 164 13.51 4.32 6.26
N ILE A 165 12.66 3.90 5.32
CA ILE A 165 12.05 4.81 4.33
C ILE A 165 11.18 5.86 5.02
N ARG A 166 10.27 5.45 5.91
CA ARG A 166 9.39 6.37 6.64
C ARG A 166 10.17 7.38 7.49
N VAL A 167 11.22 6.92 8.17
CA VAL A 167 12.08 7.82 8.98
C VAL A 167 12.79 8.85 8.09
N LYS A 168 13.24 8.46 6.89
CA LYS A 168 13.84 9.39 5.92
C LYS A 168 12.85 10.41 5.36
N GLU A 169 11.62 10.01 5.05
CA GLU A 169 10.56 10.92 4.59
C GLU A 169 10.17 11.96 5.66
N PHE A 170 10.10 11.52 6.92
CA PHE A 170 9.86 12.41 8.05
C PHE A 170 11.00 13.43 8.22
N TYR A 171 12.25 12.98 8.11
CA TYR A 171 13.42 13.86 8.13
C TYR A 171 13.37 14.92 7.00
N ALA A 172 13.00 14.52 5.79
CA ALA A 172 12.86 15.45 4.66
C ALA A 172 11.77 16.51 4.91
N THR A 173 10.66 16.11 5.55
CA THR A 173 9.55 17.00 5.90
C THR A 173 9.97 18.04 6.95
N ILE A 174 10.73 17.64 7.97
CA ILE A 174 11.26 18.57 8.99
C ILE A 174 12.21 19.59 8.35
N ASN A 175 13.12 19.16 7.48
CA ASN A 175 14.03 20.06 6.78
C ASN A 175 13.29 21.09 5.91
N LYS A 176 12.23 20.66 5.22
CA LYS A 176 11.38 21.58 4.43
C LYS A 176 10.71 22.63 5.33
N PHE A 177 10.21 22.21 6.49
CA PHE A 177 9.61 23.12 7.47
C PHE A 177 10.62 24.11 8.07
N GLN A 178 11.84 23.65 8.40
CA GLN A 178 12.92 24.53 8.83
C GLN A 178 13.29 25.59 7.78
N GLY A 179 13.30 25.20 6.50
CA GLY A 179 13.51 26.14 5.38
C GLY A 179 12.42 27.22 5.31
N LEU A 180 11.15 26.83 5.47
CA LEU A 180 10.03 27.79 5.52
C LEU A 180 10.15 28.76 6.71
N LEU A 181 10.59 28.28 7.87
CA LEU A 181 10.87 29.13 9.04
C LEU A 181 12.03 30.10 8.79
N GLN A 182 13.00 29.75 7.95
CA GLN A 182 14.11 30.63 7.58
C GLN A 182 13.69 31.73 6.62
N VAL A 183 12.81 31.42 5.65
CA VAL A 183 12.27 32.41 4.70
C VAL A 183 11.34 33.40 5.42
N ASN A 184 10.52 32.93 6.36
CA ASN A 184 9.60 33.79 7.14
C ASN A 184 10.26 34.54 8.32
N LYS A 185 11.60 34.57 8.41
CA LYS A 185 12.30 35.35 9.45
C LYS A 185 12.05 36.85 9.39
N GLN A 186 11.62 37.38 8.24
CA GLN A 186 11.41 38.82 8.01
C GLN A 186 9.98 39.30 8.30
N THR A 187 9.03 38.39 8.53
CA THR A 187 7.60 38.70 8.65
C THR A 187 7.03 38.52 10.05
N MET A 188 7.83 38.11 11.05
CA MET A 188 7.34 37.81 12.39
C MET A 188 8.07 38.55 13.51
N ASP A 189 7.31 39.33 14.31
CA ASP A 189 7.67 39.88 15.62
C ASP A 189 7.89 38.81 16.72
N THR A 190 8.07 37.54 16.35
CA THR A 190 8.18 36.40 17.28
C THR A 190 9.56 35.74 17.24
N TYR A 191 10.62 36.56 17.24
CA TYR A 191 12.01 36.07 17.22
C TYR A 191 12.30 35.03 18.33
N ALA A 192 11.70 35.21 19.51
CA ALA A 192 11.84 34.28 20.64
C ALA A 192 11.16 32.92 20.39
N ALA A 193 9.94 32.90 19.85
CA ALA A 193 9.22 31.66 19.55
C ALA A 193 9.86 30.91 18.37
N SER A 194 10.29 31.63 17.32
CA SER A 194 11.03 31.06 16.20
C SER A 194 12.34 30.40 16.65
N LYS A 195 13.05 31.02 17.59
CA LYS A 195 14.27 30.45 18.19
C LYS A 195 13.98 29.17 18.98
N GLN A 196 12.94 29.15 19.82
CA GLN A 196 12.55 27.95 20.59
C GLN A 196 12.12 26.80 19.67
N ILE A 197 11.29 27.08 18.67
CA ILE A 197 10.84 26.10 17.67
C ILE A 197 12.07 25.50 16.95
N ARG A 198 13.02 26.35 16.54
CA ARG A 198 14.24 25.88 15.87
C ARG A 198 15.10 24.98 16.77
N THR A 199 15.23 25.30 18.05
CA THR A 199 15.96 24.45 19.01
C THR A 199 15.30 23.07 19.15
N HIS A 200 13.97 23.02 19.28
CA HIS A 200 13.24 21.75 19.36
C HIS A 200 13.36 20.93 18.08
N LEU A 201 13.28 21.57 16.90
CA LEU A 201 13.46 20.89 15.62
C LEU A 201 14.89 20.36 15.45
N SER A 202 15.91 21.09 15.92
CA SER A 202 17.30 20.61 15.87
C SER A 202 17.52 19.40 16.78
N GLY A 203 16.84 19.35 17.93
CA GLY A 203 16.84 18.17 18.81
C GLY A 203 16.17 16.95 18.17
N LEU A 204 15.08 17.18 17.44
CA LEU A 204 14.40 16.13 16.67
C LEU A 204 15.25 15.62 15.50
N ASP A 205 15.97 16.49 14.79
CA ASP A 205 16.88 16.09 13.73
C ASP A 205 17.94 15.10 14.23
N ASN A 206 18.55 15.39 15.38
CA ASN A 206 19.55 14.52 15.99
C ASN A 206 18.95 13.15 16.35
N ALA A 207 17.78 13.15 17.01
CA ALA A 207 17.10 11.91 17.39
C ALA A 207 16.72 11.07 16.16
N ILE A 208 16.31 11.71 15.05
CA ILE A 208 15.99 11.03 13.80
C ILE A 208 17.25 10.44 13.15
N GLN A 209 18.37 11.16 13.16
CA GLN A 209 19.64 10.63 12.65
C GLN A 209 20.15 9.44 13.47
N ASP A 210 19.98 9.47 14.78
CA ASP A 210 20.29 8.35 15.66
C ASP A 210 19.42 7.13 15.32
N CYS A 211 18.12 7.33 15.11
CA CYS A 211 17.21 6.28 14.64
C CYS A 211 17.61 5.71 13.27
N ILE A 212 17.92 6.55 12.28
CA ILE A 212 18.39 6.11 10.95
C ILE A 212 19.66 5.25 11.09
N SER A 213 20.58 5.67 11.95
CA SER A 213 21.84 4.97 12.20
C SER A 213 21.60 3.61 12.87
N ALA A 214 20.75 3.57 13.89
CA ALA A 214 20.39 2.35 14.60
C ALA A 214 19.72 1.33 13.66
N ILE A 215 18.73 1.76 12.86
CA ILE A 215 18.02 0.89 11.91
C ILE A 215 18.99 0.37 10.84
N SER A 216 19.88 1.23 10.32
CA SER A 216 20.87 0.82 9.31
C SER A 216 21.87 -0.21 9.84
N LEU A 217 22.30 -0.05 11.09
CA LEU A 217 23.17 -1.02 11.77
C LEU A 217 22.48 -2.36 11.95
N ASP A 218 21.18 -2.35 12.27
CA ASP A 218 20.43 -3.58 12.48
C ASP A 218 20.18 -4.34 11.17
N ILE A 219 19.84 -3.62 10.09
CA ILE A 219 19.79 -4.18 8.73
C ILE A 219 21.13 -4.85 8.35
N GLN A 220 22.27 -4.22 8.70
CA GLN A 220 23.58 -4.81 8.43
C GLN A 220 23.85 -6.08 9.25
N ARG A 221 23.49 -6.09 10.54
CA ARG A 221 23.62 -7.26 11.41
C ARG A 221 22.79 -8.42 10.89
N GLU A 222 21.56 -8.15 10.47
CA GLU A 222 20.67 -9.15 9.93
C GLU A 222 21.17 -9.74 8.61
N LYS A 223 21.70 -8.89 7.70
CA LYS A 223 22.37 -9.36 6.47
C LYS A 223 23.56 -10.26 6.77
N ARG A 224 24.39 -9.91 7.78
CA ARG A 224 25.52 -10.74 8.21
C ARG A 224 25.06 -12.07 8.83
N ARG A 225 23.99 -12.06 9.62
CA ARG A 225 23.39 -13.28 10.20
C ARG A 225 22.91 -14.24 9.12
N LYS A 226 22.10 -13.76 8.17
CA LYS A 226 21.62 -14.56 7.02
C LYS A 226 22.76 -15.12 6.18
N LEU A 227 23.83 -14.33 5.96
CA LEU A 227 25.02 -14.80 5.25
C LEU A 227 25.75 -15.91 6.03
N GLY A 228 25.93 -15.74 7.35
CA GLY A 228 26.52 -16.76 8.23
C GLY A 228 25.73 -18.06 8.25
N GLU A 229 24.39 -17.98 8.29
CA GLU A 229 23.52 -19.15 8.18
C GLU A 229 23.64 -19.87 6.83
N LYS A 230 23.74 -19.11 5.73
CA LYS A 230 23.97 -19.66 4.39
C LYS A 230 25.32 -20.40 4.32
N PHE A 231 26.39 -19.83 4.87
CA PHE A 231 27.68 -20.49 4.97
C PHE A 231 27.63 -21.76 5.83
N ALA A 232 26.95 -21.71 6.98
CA ALA A 232 26.79 -22.87 7.85
C ALA A 232 26.03 -24.03 7.16
N ARG A 233 24.99 -23.72 6.37
CA ARG A 233 24.24 -24.71 5.57
C ARG A 233 25.09 -25.34 4.48
N LEU A 234 25.84 -24.52 3.74
CA LEU A 234 26.76 -25.01 2.69
C LEU A 234 27.82 -25.95 3.27
N ASN A 235 28.37 -25.61 4.43
CA ASN A 235 29.40 -26.44 5.07
C ASN A 235 28.83 -27.79 5.55
N ARG A 236 27.63 -27.82 6.16
CA ARG A 236 26.94 -29.06 6.56
C ARG A 236 26.66 -29.98 5.37
N ASN A 237 26.27 -29.41 4.22
CA ASN A 237 26.01 -30.19 3.01
C ASN A 237 27.30 -30.72 2.37
N SER A 238 28.42 -30.01 2.50
CA SER A 238 29.73 -30.47 2.01
C SER A 238 30.32 -31.62 2.83
N THR A 239 30.01 -31.70 4.13
CA THR A 239 30.41 -32.82 5.01
C THR A 239 29.56 -34.08 4.83
N GLY A 240 28.42 -34.00 4.12
CA GLY A 240 27.53 -35.14 3.85
C GLY A 240 27.91 -35.97 2.62
N ILE A 241 28.85 -35.50 1.79
CA ILE A 241 29.29 -36.21 0.57
C ILE A 241 30.80 -36.42 0.65
N ARG A 242 31.24 -37.38 1.48
CA ARG A 242 32.52 -38.08 1.32
C ARG A 242 32.57 -39.32 2.23
N SER A 243 31.98 -40.42 1.75
CA SER A 243 32.70 -41.68 1.80
C SER A 243 33.77 -41.62 0.71
N VAL A 244 35.04 -41.42 1.08
CA VAL A 244 36.16 -41.77 0.21
C VAL A 244 37.17 -42.56 1.04
N PRO A 245 37.62 -43.73 0.56
CA PRO A 245 38.70 -44.47 1.18
C PRO A 245 40.03 -43.69 1.07
N THR A 246 40.74 -43.71 2.19
CA THR A 246 42.16 -43.40 2.40
C THR A 246 43.01 -43.14 1.15
N GLY A 247 43.49 -41.91 1.00
CA GLY A 247 44.50 -41.52 0.03
C GLY A 247 45.16 -40.22 0.44
N ILE A 248 46.46 -40.29 0.67
CA ILE A 248 47.36 -39.33 1.31
C ILE A 248 47.58 -38.06 0.46
N ASN A 249 47.76 -36.94 1.17
CA ASN A 249 48.58 -35.75 0.87
C ASN A 249 48.05 -34.46 0.22
N SER A 250 48.52 -33.39 0.89
CA SER A 250 48.79 -32.00 0.50
C SER A 250 47.61 -31.02 0.56
N GLY A 251 47.67 -30.19 1.61
CA GLY A 251 46.76 -29.10 1.85
C GLY A 251 47.02 -27.91 0.93
N ARG A 252 45.91 -27.35 0.44
CA ARG A 252 45.75 -25.91 0.20
C ARG A 252 44.33 -25.55 0.63
N SER A 253 44.26 -24.70 1.64
CA SER A 253 43.01 -24.23 2.22
C SER A 253 42.35 -23.24 1.25
N ALA A 254 41.14 -23.55 0.79
CA ALA A 254 40.31 -22.70 -0.07
C ALA A 254 39.84 -21.39 0.61
N LEU A 255 40.30 -21.11 1.84
CA LEU A 255 40.01 -19.88 2.58
C LEU A 255 40.80 -18.66 2.10
N ILE A 256 41.84 -18.83 1.28
CA ILE A 256 42.71 -17.71 0.86
C ILE A 256 42.26 -17.06 -0.47
N ASP A 257 41.53 -17.79 -1.32
CA ASP A 257 41.18 -17.28 -2.67
C ASP A 257 39.92 -16.38 -2.71
N PHE A 258 39.24 -16.13 -1.59
CA PHE A 258 38.00 -15.33 -1.56
C PHE A 258 38.10 -13.98 -0.82
N MET A 259 39.29 -13.61 -0.32
CA MET A 259 39.50 -12.32 0.34
C MET A 259 40.07 -11.23 -0.59
N VAL A 260 40.13 -11.50 -1.90
CA VAL A 260 40.56 -10.53 -2.92
C VAL A 260 39.52 -10.52 -4.05
N GLU A 261 38.38 -9.86 -3.82
CA GLU A 261 37.56 -9.15 -4.82
C GLU A 261 36.46 -8.34 -4.14
#